data_AF-A0A0M1JM78-F1
#
_entry.id   AF-A0A0M1JM78-F1
#
_cell.length_a   1.000
_cell.length_b   1.000
_cell.length_c   1.000
_cell.angle_alpha   90.00
_cell.angle_beta   90.00
_cell.angle_gamma   90.00
#
_symmetry.space_group_name_H-M   'P 1'
#
loop_
_entity.id
_entity.type
_entity.pdbx_description
1 polymer ?
#
loop_
_entity_poly.entity_id
_entity_poly.type
_entity_poly.pdbx_seq_one_letter_code
_entity_poly.pdbx_strand_id
1 'polypeptide(L)'
;MTFVSGVKEFIQSWDDCFVEVTETDVFATSPQGNINSEGTSACYNSAIFPKYHRYFKKSLEAGIRELAIALIRKYNCITYSSCQGHATTNDAVMRQRYVAILPRTPQEYERFFNLFHHLAKLTNQQIADNSVKVAIGDDPVESEDGVMPGITLFFVADHKDETLYFHDVEIAYQKVLEIVLSHSEGALRSTNAPYEV
;
A
#
# COMPACT_ATOMS: atom_id res chain seq x y z
N MET A 1 -4.66 13.53 2.14
CA MET A 1 -4.41 14.17 0.84
C MET A 1 -2.92 14.25 0.67
N THR A 2 -2.40 13.44 -0.23
CA THR A 2 -0.98 13.26 -0.49
C THR A 2 -0.66 13.87 -1.83
N PHE A 3 0.35 14.74 -1.92
CA PHE A 3 0.84 15.24 -3.20
C PHE A 3 1.86 14.25 -3.77
N VAL A 4 1.69 13.89 -5.04
CA VAL A 4 2.62 13.04 -5.79
C VAL A 4 2.85 13.69 -7.14
N SER A 5 4.12 13.98 -7.44
CA SER A 5 4.52 14.56 -8.72
C SER A 5 4.58 13.48 -9.81
N GLY A 6 4.17 13.81 -11.04
CA GLY A 6 4.31 12.92 -12.20
C GLY A 6 3.43 11.68 -12.14
N VAL A 7 2.25 11.78 -11.50
CA VAL A 7 1.32 10.65 -11.31
C VAL A 7 0.90 10.03 -12.65
N LYS A 8 0.70 10.84 -13.68
CA LYS A 8 0.27 10.37 -14.99
C LYS A 8 1.34 9.50 -15.65
N GLU A 9 2.59 9.96 -15.68
CA GLU A 9 3.74 9.22 -16.19
C GLU A 9 3.98 7.95 -15.38
N PHE A 10 3.80 8.04 -14.06
CA PHE A 10 3.90 6.89 -13.15
C PHE A 10 2.84 5.81 -13.46
N ILE A 11 1.59 6.20 -13.68
CA ILE A 11 0.52 5.27 -14.07
C ILE A 11 0.82 4.64 -15.44
N GLN A 12 1.27 5.44 -16.40
CA GLN A 12 1.58 4.96 -17.76
C GLN A 12 2.75 3.97 -17.77
N SER A 13 3.77 4.20 -16.94
CA SER A 13 4.95 3.33 -16.83
C SER A 13 4.72 2.11 -15.93
N TRP A 14 3.60 2.02 -15.20
CA TRP A 14 3.36 0.94 -14.23
C TRP A 14 3.49 -0.45 -14.84
N ASP A 15 2.98 -0.65 -16.06
CA ASP A 15 3.01 -1.93 -16.77
C ASP A 15 4.16 -2.04 -17.79
N ASP A 16 5.02 -1.02 -17.90
CA ASP A 16 6.17 -1.01 -18.81
C ASP A 16 7.34 -1.83 -18.23
N CYS A 17 7.81 -2.84 -18.96
CA CYS A 17 8.93 -3.67 -18.53
C CYS A 17 10.32 -3.10 -18.89
N PHE A 18 10.36 -1.97 -19.60
CA PHE A 18 11.58 -1.33 -20.07
C PHE A 18 11.89 -0.01 -19.36
N VAL A 19 11.31 0.22 -18.17
CA VAL A 19 11.56 1.42 -17.37
C VAL A 19 13.05 1.56 -17.06
N GLU A 20 13.64 2.64 -17.58
CA GLU A 20 15.05 2.97 -17.39
C GLU A 20 15.31 3.56 -16.00
N VAL A 21 16.57 3.49 -15.59
CA VAL A 21 17.06 4.14 -14.37
C VAL A 21 17.44 5.57 -14.71
N THR A 22 16.96 6.50 -13.91
CA THR A 22 17.21 7.93 -14.04
C THR A 22 18.05 8.46 -12.88
N GLU A 23 18.64 9.64 -13.06
CA GLU A 23 19.40 10.32 -11.99
C GLU A 23 18.52 10.73 -10.81
N THR A 24 17.21 10.81 -11.00
CA THR A 24 16.23 11.14 -9.97
C THR A 24 15.80 9.93 -9.13
N ASP A 25 16.31 8.73 -9.43
CA ASP A 25 16.01 7.49 -8.71
C ASP A 25 16.78 7.38 -7.40
N VAL A 26 16.49 8.28 -6.47
CA VAL A 26 17.21 8.41 -5.20
C VAL A 26 16.29 8.11 -4.03
N PHE A 27 16.73 7.18 -3.17
CA PHE A 27 16.16 6.95 -1.86
C PHE A 27 17.26 6.53 -0.89
N ALA A 28 17.05 6.84 0.38
CA ALA A 28 17.93 6.48 1.47
C ALA A 28 17.10 5.84 2.60
N THR A 29 17.80 5.14 3.50
CA THR A 29 17.19 4.49 4.66
C THR A 29 17.63 5.20 5.94
N SER A 30 16.67 5.62 6.77
CA SER A 30 16.97 6.21 8.09
C SER A 30 17.50 5.13 9.05
N PRO A 31 18.13 5.52 10.18
CA PRO A 31 18.52 4.57 11.23
C PRO A 31 17.33 3.76 11.78
N GLN A 32 16.12 4.31 11.71
CA GLN A 32 14.87 3.68 12.15
C GLN A 32 14.24 2.79 11.05
N GLY A 33 14.82 2.76 9.86
CA GLY A 33 14.36 1.94 8.75
C GLY A 33 13.33 2.61 7.83
N ASN A 34 13.07 3.91 7.99
CA ASN A 34 12.24 4.67 7.04
C ASN A 34 12.93 4.70 5.68
N ILE A 35 12.18 4.52 4.59
CA ILE A 35 12.71 4.71 3.24
C ILE A 35 12.06 5.94 2.61
N ASN A 36 12.87 6.94 2.27
CA ASN A 36 12.45 8.18 1.61
C ASN A 36 13.64 8.84 0.89
N SER A 37 13.42 9.95 0.19
CA SER A 37 14.48 10.63 -0.57
C SER A 37 15.59 11.22 0.30
N GLU A 38 15.31 11.49 1.59
CA GLU A 38 16.22 12.20 2.50
C GLU A 38 16.91 11.27 3.51
N GLY A 39 16.40 10.05 3.71
CA GLY A 39 16.88 9.12 4.73
C GLY A 39 16.56 9.56 6.16
N THR A 40 15.50 10.34 6.37
CA THR A 40 15.12 10.89 7.68
C THR A 40 13.88 10.18 8.25
N SER A 41 13.62 10.31 9.54
CA SER A 41 12.36 9.83 10.15
C SER A 41 11.15 10.67 9.74
N ALA A 42 11.40 11.94 9.39
CA ALA A 42 10.40 12.84 8.87
C ALA A 42 10.21 12.54 7.36
N CYS A 43 9.52 11.45 7.08
CA CYS A 43 9.29 10.96 5.72
C CYS A 43 8.31 11.89 4.96
N TYR A 44 8.86 13.01 4.45
CA TYR A 44 8.16 14.03 3.67
C TYR A 44 8.03 13.65 2.19
N ASN A 45 9.07 13.03 1.62
CA ASN A 45 9.13 12.69 0.19
C ASN A 45 9.53 11.24 -0.02
N SER A 46 8.59 10.39 -0.45
CA SER A 46 8.88 9.01 -0.82
C SER A 46 9.14 8.90 -2.32
N ALA A 47 10.24 8.26 -2.71
CA ALA A 47 10.47 7.92 -4.11
C ALA A 47 9.42 6.89 -4.56
N ILE A 48 8.77 7.16 -5.70
CA ILE A 48 7.82 6.25 -6.33
C ILE A 48 8.49 5.55 -7.50
N PHE A 49 8.29 4.24 -7.61
CA PHE A 49 8.89 3.44 -8.67
C PHE A 49 7.84 2.52 -9.31
N PRO A 50 7.76 2.43 -10.64
CA PRO A 50 6.94 1.44 -11.32
C PRO A 50 7.33 0.01 -10.92
N LYS A 51 6.39 -0.96 -10.96
CA LYS A 51 6.64 -2.32 -10.44
C LYS A 51 7.79 -3.08 -11.10
N TYR A 52 8.14 -2.75 -12.35
CA TYR A 52 9.26 -3.35 -13.08
C TYR A 52 10.58 -2.59 -12.93
N HIS A 53 10.55 -1.41 -12.30
CA HIS A 53 11.77 -0.65 -12.05
C HIS A 53 12.72 -1.43 -11.14
N ARG A 54 14.02 -1.44 -11.46
CA ARG A 54 15.02 -2.26 -10.75
C ARG A 54 15.13 -1.96 -9.24
N TYR A 55 14.72 -0.76 -8.82
CA TYR A 55 14.75 -0.36 -7.41
C TYR A 55 13.42 -0.54 -6.68
N PHE A 56 12.33 -0.91 -7.39
CA PHE A 56 11.00 -1.05 -6.79
C PHE A 56 11.00 -1.91 -5.53
N LYS A 57 11.55 -3.14 -5.60
CA LYS A 57 11.58 -4.01 -4.41
C LYS A 57 12.43 -3.44 -3.26
N LYS A 58 13.49 -2.69 -3.59
CA LYS A 58 14.42 -2.11 -2.61
C LYS A 58 13.87 -0.83 -1.97
N SER A 59 12.99 -0.11 -2.64
CA SER A 59 12.35 1.08 -2.09
C SER A 59 11.23 0.78 -1.09
N LEU A 60 10.77 -0.47 -1.02
CA LEU A 60 9.77 -0.91 -0.04
C LEU A 60 10.44 -1.30 1.28
N GLU A 61 9.90 -0.76 2.38
CA GLU A 61 10.28 -1.09 3.75
C GLU A 61 10.00 -2.58 4.06
N ALA A 62 10.86 -3.21 4.86
CA ALA A 62 10.85 -4.66 5.05
C ALA A 62 9.52 -5.18 5.63
N GLY A 63 8.93 -4.47 6.60
CA GLY A 63 7.70 -4.90 7.28
C GLY A 63 6.40 -4.73 6.47
N ILE A 64 6.45 -4.18 5.25
CA ILE A 64 5.28 -4.03 4.37
C ILE A 64 5.49 -4.58 2.97
N ARG A 65 6.75 -4.81 2.57
CA ARG A 65 7.17 -5.20 1.22
C ARG A 65 6.40 -6.39 0.65
N GLU A 66 6.27 -7.47 1.41
CA GLU A 66 5.64 -8.70 0.89
C GLU A 66 4.14 -8.51 0.65
N LEU A 67 3.45 -7.76 1.51
CA LEU A 67 2.04 -7.41 1.27
C LEU A 67 1.87 -6.52 0.05
N ALA A 68 2.69 -5.46 -0.09
CA ALA A 68 2.63 -4.59 -1.27
C ALA A 68 2.84 -5.39 -2.57
N ILE A 69 3.86 -6.25 -2.61
CA ILE A 69 4.13 -7.12 -3.76
C ILE A 69 2.98 -8.11 -4.00
N ALA A 70 2.42 -8.72 -2.96
CA ALA A 70 1.32 -9.67 -3.07
C ALA A 70 0.07 -9.01 -3.66
N LEU A 71 -0.29 -7.80 -3.21
CA LEU A 71 -1.41 -7.04 -3.75
C LEU A 71 -1.23 -6.72 -5.24
N ILE A 72 -0.04 -6.27 -5.63
CA ILE A 72 0.29 -5.97 -7.04
C ILE A 72 0.17 -7.22 -7.89
N ARG A 73 0.80 -8.32 -7.47
CA ARG A 73 0.83 -9.57 -8.25
C ARG A 73 -0.54 -10.19 -8.39
N LYS A 74 -1.39 -10.07 -7.37
CA LYS A 74 -2.68 -10.78 -7.31
C LYS A 74 -3.84 -9.97 -7.86
N TYR A 75 -3.84 -8.66 -7.65
CA TYR A 75 -4.96 -7.80 -8.00
C TYR A 75 -4.61 -6.76 -9.08
N ASN A 76 -3.35 -6.73 -9.52
CA ASN A 76 -2.81 -5.78 -10.50
C ASN A 76 -3.11 -4.31 -10.12
N CYS A 77 -2.99 -3.97 -8.83
CA CYS A 77 -3.12 -2.60 -8.35
C CYS A 77 -1.81 -1.81 -8.53
N ILE A 78 -1.91 -0.49 -8.59
CA ILE A 78 -0.78 0.44 -8.52
C ILE A 78 -0.58 0.81 -7.05
N THR A 79 0.60 0.60 -6.48
CA THR A 79 0.95 1.10 -5.14
C THR A 79 1.81 2.36 -5.26
N TYR A 80 1.39 3.48 -4.67
CA TYR A 80 2.15 4.73 -4.72
C TYR A 80 2.82 5.08 -3.39
N SER A 81 2.35 4.52 -2.27
CA SER A 81 2.96 4.74 -0.96
C SER A 81 2.73 3.53 -0.05
N SER A 82 3.67 3.27 0.84
CA SER A 82 3.54 2.25 1.87
C SER A 82 4.48 2.57 3.03
N CYS A 83 4.11 2.13 4.24
CA CYS A 83 4.90 2.32 5.45
C CYS A 83 4.80 1.04 6.27
N GLN A 84 5.92 0.58 6.86
CA GLN A 84 5.94 -0.56 7.78
C GLN A 84 5.44 -0.21 9.18
N GLY A 85 5.20 1.08 9.43
CA GLY A 85 4.92 1.66 10.74
C GLY A 85 6.20 1.99 11.48
N HIS A 86 6.21 3.13 12.18
CA HIS A 86 7.39 3.64 12.88
C HIS A 86 7.01 4.26 14.21
N ALA A 87 7.81 3.97 15.23
CA ALA A 87 7.65 4.53 16.56
C ALA A 87 7.84 6.06 16.57
N THR A 88 7.27 6.73 17.56
CA THR A 88 7.55 8.13 17.83
C THR A 88 9.04 8.31 18.10
N THR A 89 9.64 9.30 17.46
CA THR A 89 11.02 9.73 17.67
C THR A 89 11.04 11.21 18.05
N ASN A 90 12.21 11.77 18.32
CA ASN A 90 12.34 13.21 18.60
C ASN A 90 11.87 14.08 17.42
N ASP A 91 11.95 13.55 16.19
CA ASP A 91 11.75 14.31 14.95
C ASP A 91 10.47 13.92 14.20
N ALA A 92 9.74 12.90 14.66
CA ALA A 92 8.54 12.40 14.00
C ALA A 92 7.57 11.73 14.98
N VAL A 93 6.26 11.93 14.76
CA VAL A 93 5.20 11.22 15.46
C VAL A 93 5.10 9.77 14.98
N MET A 94 4.48 8.91 15.80
CA MET A 94 4.14 7.54 15.42
C MET A 94 3.43 7.49 14.07
N ARG A 95 3.87 6.55 13.23
CA ARG A 95 3.22 6.23 11.95
C ARG A 95 2.69 4.81 11.99
N GLN A 96 1.44 4.68 11.55
CA GLN A 96 0.83 3.38 11.34
C GLN A 96 1.42 2.70 10.09
N ARG A 97 1.43 1.37 10.10
CA ARG A 97 1.67 0.54 8.93
C ARG A 97 0.51 0.72 7.94
N TYR A 98 0.82 0.86 6.66
CA TYR A 98 -0.19 0.96 5.62
C TYR A 98 0.35 0.61 4.24
N VAL A 99 -0.57 0.32 3.31
CA VAL A 99 -0.30 0.29 1.87
C VAL A 99 -1.39 1.08 1.15
N ALA A 100 -0.96 2.03 0.33
CA ALA A 100 -1.82 2.91 -0.43
C ALA A 100 -1.76 2.56 -1.92
N ILE A 101 -2.93 2.51 -2.54
CA ILE A 101 -3.10 2.17 -3.95
C ILE A 101 -3.78 3.30 -4.72
N LEU A 102 -3.45 3.37 -6.00
CA LEU A 102 -3.96 4.36 -6.94
C LEU A 102 -4.77 3.66 -8.04
N PRO A 103 -6.10 3.64 -7.96
CA PRO A 103 -6.94 3.10 -9.02
C PRO A 103 -6.80 3.91 -10.32
N ARG A 104 -6.73 3.22 -11.46
CA ARG A 104 -6.61 3.87 -12.79
C ARG A 104 -7.93 4.40 -13.31
N THR A 105 -9.03 3.79 -12.87
CA THR A 105 -10.38 4.10 -13.35
C THR A 105 -11.39 4.04 -12.19
N PRO A 106 -12.58 4.63 -12.35
CA PRO A 106 -13.66 4.48 -11.37
C PRO A 106 -14.04 3.01 -11.11
N GLN A 107 -13.99 2.15 -12.12
CA GLN A 107 -14.29 0.72 -11.95
C GLN A 107 -13.21 0.02 -11.11
N GLU A 108 -11.94 0.40 -11.28
CA GLU A 108 -10.88 -0.08 -10.40
C GLU A 108 -11.05 0.40 -8.98
N TYR A 109 -11.46 1.66 -8.79
CA TYR A 109 -11.73 2.21 -7.46
C TYR A 109 -12.77 1.38 -6.72
N GLU A 110 -13.94 1.17 -7.31
CA GLU A 110 -15.01 0.37 -6.72
C GLU A 110 -14.56 -1.08 -6.43
N ARG A 111 -13.83 -1.70 -7.36
CA ARG A 111 -13.30 -3.05 -7.18
C ARG A 111 -12.35 -3.12 -5.98
N PHE A 112 -11.41 -2.19 -5.89
CA PHE A 112 -10.40 -2.19 -4.84
C PHE A 112 -10.97 -1.78 -3.49
N PHE A 113 -11.92 -0.84 -3.46
CA PHE A 113 -12.63 -0.45 -2.26
C PHE A 113 -13.37 -1.66 -1.65
N ASN A 114 -14.14 -2.39 -2.47
CA ASN A 114 -14.83 -3.61 -2.04
C ASN A 114 -13.86 -4.72 -1.61
N LEU A 115 -12.76 -4.91 -2.35
CA LEU A 115 -11.72 -5.86 -1.99
C LEU A 115 -11.12 -5.54 -0.61
N PHE A 116 -10.71 -4.30 -0.38
CA PHE A 116 -10.10 -3.91 0.89
C PHE A 116 -11.12 -4.02 2.02
N HIS A 117 -12.40 -3.69 1.79
CA HIS A 117 -13.46 -3.89 2.80
C HIS A 117 -13.63 -5.35 3.18
N HIS A 118 -13.59 -6.23 2.19
CA HIS A 118 -13.64 -7.67 2.42
C HIS A 118 -12.42 -8.16 3.20
N LEU A 119 -11.20 -7.75 2.81
CA LEU A 119 -9.96 -8.10 3.50
C LEU A 119 -9.96 -7.62 4.96
N ALA A 120 -10.34 -6.36 5.19
CA ALA A 120 -10.42 -5.77 6.51
C ALA A 120 -11.43 -6.52 7.39
N LYS A 121 -12.63 -6.78 6.87
CA LYS A 121 -13.67 -7.53 7.57
C LYS A 121 -13.21 -8.94 7.95
N LEU A 122 -12.71 -9.71 6.98
CA LEU A 122 -12.24 -11.08 7.23
C LEU A 122 -11.09 -11.12 8.23
N THR A 123 -10.14 -10.19 8.10
CA THR A 123 -9.01 -10.09 9.02
C THR A 123 -9.52 -9.81 10.43
N ASN A 124 -10.27 -8.73 10.61
CA ASN A 124 -10.75 -8.30 11.93
C ASN A 124 -11.61 -9.35 12.64
N GLN A 125 -12.34 -10.19 11.89
CA GLN A 125 -13.07 -11.34 12.43
C GLN A 125 -12.14 -12.45 12.94
N GLN A 126 -11.01 -12.70 12.28
CA GLN A 126 -10.03 -13.74 12.66
C GLN A 126 -9.06 -13.28 13.77
N ILE A 127 -8.95 -11.98 14.00
CA ILE A 127 -8.11 -11.38 15.05
C ILE A 127 -8.96 -10.49 15.99
N ALA A 128 -10.11 -11.02 16.41
CA ALA A 128 -11.10 -10.26 17.20
C ALA A 128 -10.51 -9.63 18.47
N ASP A 129 -9.62 -10.35 19.16
CA ASP A 129 -8.99 -9.91 20.42
C ASP A 129 -7.68 -9.12 20.23
N ASN A 130 -7.22 -8.93 18.99
CA ASN A 130 -6.00 -8.17 18.72
C ASN A 130 -6.25 -6.66 18.81
N SER A 131 -5.31 -5.91 19.39
CA SER A 131 -5.44 -4.46 19.56
C SER A 131 -5.26 -3.65 18.27
N VAL A 132 -4.75 -4.28 17.20
CA VAL A 132 -4.61 -3.69 15.88
C VAL A 132 -5.71 -4.20 14.96
N LYS A 133 -6.47 -3.29 14.37
CA LYS A 133 -7.50 -3.56 13.38
C LYS A 133 -7.03 -3.12 12.00
N VAL A 134 -7.59 -3.76 10.99
CA VAL A 134 -7.43 -3.35 9.60
C VAL A 134 -8.56 -2.40 9.25
N ALA A 135 -8.21 -1.24 8.73
CA ALA A 135 -9.15 -0.19 8.32
C ALA A 135 -8.83 0.29 6.90
N ILE A 136 -9.77 1.03 6.33
CA ILE A 136 -9.65 1.61 4.99
C ILE A 136 -9.85 3.10 5.14
N GLY A 137 -9.00 3.86 4.48
CA GLY A 137 -9.13 5.29 4.36
C GLY A 137 -9.11 5.71 2.91
N ASP A 138 -9.89 6.73 2.59
CA ASP A 138 -9.74 7.50 1.38
C ASP A 138 -8.48 8.38 1.53
N ASP A 139 -7.57 8.31 0.56
CA ASP A 139 -6.43 9.22 0.48
C ASP A 139 -6.37 9.82 -0.93
N PRO A 140 -7.12 10.90 -1.20
CA PRO A 140 -7.04 11.56 -2.50
C PRO A 140 -5.58 11.98 -2.77
N VAL A 141 -5.12 11.65 -3.97
CA VAL A 141 -3.78 11.97 -4.46
C VAL A 141 -3.87 13.21 -5.32
N GLU A 142 -3.21 14.27 -4.87
CA GLU A 142 -3.06 15.50 -5.64
C GLU A 142 -1.80 15.39 -6.51
N SER A 143 -1.88 15.91 -7.74
CA SER A 143 -0.79 15.98 -8.69
C SER A 143 -0.91 17.25 -9.53
N GLU A 144 0.06 17.50 -10.40
CA GLU A 144 0.03 18.60 -11.36
C GLU A 144 -1.19 18.54 -12.29
N ASP A 145 -1.69 17.34 -12.58
CA ASP A 145 -2.81 17.08 -13.48
C ASP A 145 -4.18 17.10 -12.76
N GLY A 146 -4.20 17.26 -11.44
CA GLY A 146 -5.41 17.30 -10.61
C GLY A 146 -5.46 16.24 -9.51
N VAL A 147 -6.67 15.98 -9.01
CA VAL A 147 -6.91 15.07 -7.88
C VAL A 147 -7.44 13.74 -8.38
N MET A 148 -6.80 12.65 -7.97
CA MET A 148 -7.21 11.27 -8.23
C MET A 148 -7.65 10.60 -6.92
N PRO A 149 -8.61 9.67 -6.95
CA PRO A 149 -8.94 8.91 -5.76
C PRO A 149 -7.81 7.95 -5.41
N GLY A 150 -7.41 7.90 -4.15
CA GLY A 150 -6.51 6.87 -3.61
C GLY A 150 -7.19 6.11 -2.49
N ILE A 151 -6.82 4.85 -2.32
CA ILE A 151 -7.38 3.97 -1.29
C ILE A 151 -6.22 3.44 -0.45
N THR A 152 -6.33 3.54 0.87
CA THR A 152 -5.29 3.06 1.78
C THR A 152 -5.82 1.98 2.70
N LEU A 153 -5.10 0.87 2.79
CA LEU A 153 -5.30 -0.16 3.80
C LEU A 153 -4.40 0.14 5.00
N PHE A 154 -4.98 0.48 6.13
CA PHE A 154 -4.28 0.83 7.36
C PHE A 154 -4.33 -0.30 8.38
N PHE A 155 -3.25 -0.42 9.16
CA PHE A 155 -3.23 -1.17 10.41
C PHE A 155 -3.33 -0.16 11.55
N VAL A 156 -4.52 -0.02 12.14
CA VAL A 156 -4.87 1.00 13.12
C VAL A 156 -4.93 0.40 14.52
N ALA A 157 -4.43 1.14 15.51
CA ALA A 157 -4.57 0.76 16.91
C ALA A 157 -5.99 1.08 17.41
N ASP A 158 -6.58 0.19 18.20
CA ASP A 158 -7.82 0.46 18.95
C ASP A 158 -7.58 1.38 20.16
N HIS A 159 -6.32 1.49 20.59
CA HIS A 159 -5.89 2.30 21.73
C HIS A 159 -4.69 3.17 21.36
N LYS A 160 -4.44 4.23 22.13
CA LYS A 160 -3.29 5.15 21.92
C LYS A 160 -1.95 4.59 22.43
N ASP A 161 -1.88 3.31 22.78
CA ASP A 161 -0.65 2.68 23.26
C ASP A 161 0.21 2.23 22.08
N GLU A 162 1.31 2.95 21.88
CA GLU A 162 2.27 2.68 20.81
C GLU A 162 3.03 1.35 21.01
N THR A 163 3.33 0.99 22.26
CA THR A 163 4.04 -0.26 22.55
C THR A 163 3.15 -1.44 22.21
N LEU A 164 1.89 -1.37 22.62
CA LEU A 164 0.90 -2.40 22.30
C LEU A 164 0.65 -2.47 20.78
N TYR A 165 0.62 -1.32 20.09
CA TYR A 165 0.51 -1.30 18.62
C TYR A 165 1.64 -2.08 17.94
N PHE A 166 2.90 -1.79 18.27
CA PHE A 166 4.03 -2.45 17.63
C PHE A 166 4.20 -3.92 18.05
N HIS A 167 3.67 -4.30 19.20
CA HIS A 167 3.56 -5.71 19.59
C HIS A 167 2.56 -6.47 18.70
N ASP A 168 1.39 -5.88 18.44
CA ASP A 168 0.26 -6.57 17.82
C ASP A 168 0.17 -6.41 16.29
N VAL A 169 0.75 -5.37 15.71
CA VAL A 169 0.64 -5.06 14.27
C VAL A 169 1.12 -6.20 13.38
N GLU A 170 2.12 -6.97 13.83
CA GLU A 170 2.64 -8.09 13.04
C GLU A 170 1.63 -9.23 12.91
N ILE A 171 0.83 -9.49 13.95
CA ILE A 171 -0.24 -10.50 13.92
C ILE A 171 -1.30 -10.09 12.88
N ALA A 172 -1.72 -8.82 12.89
CA ALA A 172 -2.66 -8.31 11.92
C ALA A 172 -2.11 -8.34 10.50
N TYR A 173 -0.84 -7.94 10.31
CA TYR A 173 -0.15 -7.97 9.03
C TYR A 173 -0.06 -9.38 8.45
N GLN A 174 0.41 -10.35 9.23
CA GLN A 174 0.52 -11.74 8.77
C GLN A 174 -0.84 -12.30 8.39
N LYS A 175 -1.90 -11.94 9.12
CA LYS A 175 -3.25 -12.38 8.79
C LYS A 175 -3.76 -11.78 7.47
N VAL A 176 -3.55 -10.48 7.23
CA VAL A 176 -3.88 -9.87 5.93
C VAL A 176 -3.10 -10.57 4.81
N LEU A 177 -1.79 -10.78 5.00
CA LEU A 177 -0.95 -11.42 4.00
C LEU A 177 -1.40 -12.85 3.71
N GLU A 178 -1.75 -13.64 4.73
CA GLU A 178 -2.30 -14.99 4.57
C GLU A 178 -3.61 -14.99 3.75
N ILE A 179 -4.54 -14.09 4.06
CA ILE A 179 -5.81 -13.96 3.33
C ILE A 179 -5.53 -13.54 1.88
N VAL A 180 -4.68 -12.53 1.69
CA VAL A 180 -4.26 -12.08 0.35
C VAL A 180 -3.60 -13.22 -0.41
N LEU A 181 -2.79 -14.09 0.19
CA LEU A 181 -2.16 -15.19 -0.52
C LEU A 181 -3.12 -16.36 -0.78
N SER A 182 -4.02 -16.67 0.15
CA SER A 182 -4.94 -17.82 0.09
C SER A 182 -6.16 -17.63 -0.81
N HIS A 183 -6.62 -16.39 -1.07
CA HIS A 183 -7.79 -16.14 -1.93
C HIS A 183 -7.54 -16.52 -3.40
N SER A 184 -7.67 -17.77 -3.82
CA SER A 184 -7.69 -18.12 -5.26
C SER A 184 -8.75 -17.32 -6.03
N GLU A 185 -8.49 -16.96 -7.29
CA GLU A 185 -9.33 -16.11 -8.19
C GLU A 185 -10.76 -16.65 -8.50
N GLY A 186 -11.35 -17.45 -7.63
CA GLY A 186 -12.64 -18.13 -7.85
C GLY A 186 -13.88 -17.23 -7.73
N ALA A 187 -13.77 -15.96 -7.33
CA ALA A 187 -14.94 -15.13 -6.99
C ALA A 187 -15.23 -13.97 -7.96
N LEU A 188 -14.43 -13.76 -9.02
CA LEU A 188 -14.64 -12.68 -10.00
C LEU A 188 -14.91 -13.18 -11.44
N ARG A 189 -15.15 -14.49 -11.63
CA ARG A 189 -15.51 -15.09 -12.94
C ARG A 189 -17.00 -15.44 -13.11
N SER A 190 -17.90 -14.66 -12.51
CA SER A 190 -19.30 -14.59 -12.99
C SER A 190 -19.56 -13.15 -13.38
N THR A 191 -19.21 -12.71 -14.58
CA THR A 191 -20.13 -12.72 -15.72
C THR A 191 -19.35 -12.76 -17.04
N ASN A 192 -19.19 -13.93 -17.64
CA ASN A 192 -19.03 -14.04 -19.09
C ASN A 192 -20.18 -14.91 -19.58
N ALA A 193 -21.23 -14.25 -20.08
CA ALA A 193 -22.26 -14.92 -20.86
C ALA A 193 -21.60 -15.49 -22.14
N PRO A 194 -22.02 -16.67 -22.60
CA PRO A 194 -21.41 -17.30 -23.76
C PRO A 194 -21.79 -16.56 -25.04
N TYR A 195 -20.82 -16.43 -25.95
CA TYR A 195 -21.08 -16.19 -27.36
C TYR A 195 -21.95 -17.33 -27.89
N GLU A 196 -23.14 -17.00 -28.39
CA GLU A 196 -23.84 -17.85 -29.36
C GLU A 196 -23.41 -17.48 -30.78
N VAL A 197 -23.35 -18.52 -31.61
CA VAL A 197 -22.85 -18.62 -32.98
C VAL A 197 -23.75 -17.90 -33.99
#